data_AF-A0A1I1PGK1-F1
#
_entry.id   AF-A0A1I1PGK1-F1
#
_cell.length_a   1.000
_cell.length_b   1.000
_cell.length_c   1.000
_cell.angle_alpha   90.00
_cell.angle_beta   90.00
_cell.angle_gamma   90.00
#
_symmetry.space_group_name_H-M   'P 1'
#
loop_
_entity.id
_entity.type
_entity.pdbx_description
1 polymer ?
#
loop_
_entity_poly.entity_id
_entity_poly.type
_entity_poly.pdbx_seq_one_letter_code
_entity_poly.pdbx_strand_id
1 'polypeptide(L)'
;MSIYSFFYSKHITSRAFIEIDPMNFHCEDIGLYTFTKYHDFEYNHVSLTNKVSWEELLYETLDVTLLTLLSKREIIVEVVNYNEIFWSGIYKHKKRKFLVKKGVDIKEADFFSKLILNALTKLLKRIQEEVLFHELITEIFNDIIGQYERYLKPDKNMLLQILNLYTKKYEWLRFKEDFNMFGPLSKYKIEIETIYIPKLKMQFDDVRTFRNTSLKGNAPYAQLRRRLRDVIAFNSTIRYSLYSEGDTRYNNGFNFVIPTNY
;
A
#
# COMPACT_ATOMS: atom_id res chain seq x y z
N MET A 1 10.90 10.48 -40.92
CA MET A 1 11.34 10.29 -39.52
C MET A 1 10.86 11.51 -38.74
N SER A 2 10.02 11.36 -37.71
CA SER A 2 9.51 12.53 -36.97
C SER A 2 10.60 13.09 -36.06
N ILE A 3 10.65 14.42 -35.90
CA ILE A 3 11.63 15.11 -35.03
C ILE A 3 11.61 14.55 -33.60
N TYR A 4 10.46 14.06 -33.12
CA TYR A 4 10.33 13.41 -31.81
C TYR A 4 11.13 12.11 -31.69
N SER A 5 11.16 11.28 -32.75
CA SER A 5 11.94 10.03 -32.74
C SER A 5 13.46 10.25 -32.70
N PHE A 6 13.92 11.44 -33.09
CA PHE A 6 15.34 11.83 -33.01
C PHE A 6 15.77 12.12 -31.57
N PHE A 7 14.87 12.65 -30.73
CA PHE A 7 15.18 13.04 -29.35
C PHE A 7 14.76 12.00 -28.32
N TYR A 8 13.72 11.21 -28.60
CA TYR A 8 13.22 10.19 -27.68
C TYR A 8 12.55 9.03 -28.43
N SER A 9 12.93 7.81 -28.08
CA SER A 9 12.17 6.62 -28.43
C SER A 9 12.00 5.71 -27.22
N LYS A 10 10.86 5.02 -27.16
CA LYS A 10 10.51 4.11 -26.08
C LYS A 10 10.10 2.77 -26.67
N HIS A 11 10.82 1.73 -26.30
CA HIS A 11 10.58 0.37 -26.79
C HIS A 11 10.34 -0.58 -25.63
N ILE A 12 9.26 -1.35 -25.70
CA ILE A 12 9.01 -2.44 -24.76
C ILE A 12 10.01 -3.55 -25.06
N THR A 13 10.77 -3.95 -24.05
CA THR A 13 11.75 -5.03 -24.16
C THR A 13 11.21 -6.36 -23.66
N SER A 14 10.33 -6.34 -22.66
CA SER A 14 9.66 -7.54 -22.16
C SER A 14 8.35 -7.19 -21.47
N ARG A 15 7.41 -8.14 -21.50
CA ARG A 15 6.19 -8.18 -20.69
C ARG A 15 6.13 -9.52 -19.99
N ALA A 16 5.82 -9.54 -18.70
CA ALA A 16 5.64 -10.76 -17.93
C ALA A 16 4.60 -10.53 -16.84
N PHE A 17 3.87 -11.56 -16.44
CA PHE A 17 2.95 -11.47 -15.30
C PHE A 17 3.67 -11.84 -14.00
N ILE A 18 3.24 -11.24 -12.90
CA ILE A 18 3.61 -11.73 -11.58
C ILE A 18 2.72 -12.93 -11.27
N GLU A 19 3.30 -14.11 -11.34
CA GLU A 19 2.64 -15.36 -11.00
C GLU A 19 2.76 -15.61 -9.49
N ILE A 20 1.64 -15.85 -8.84
CA ILE A 20 1.52 -16.19 -7.42
C ILE A 20 0.69 -17.46 -7.36
N ASP A 21 1.16 -18.45 -6.58
CA ASP A 21 0.43 -19.68 -6.38
C ASP A 21 -0.94 -19.40 -5.75
N PRO A 22 -2.02 -20.09 -6.14
CA PRO A 22 -3.32 -19.90 -5.51
C PRO A 22 -3.26 -20.18 -4.00
N MET A 23 -3.81 -19.26 -3.19
CA MET A 23 -4.01 -19.48 -1.76
C MET A 23 -5.25 -20.35 -1.52
N ASN A 24 -5.17 -21.28 -0.57
CA ASN A 24 -6.27 -22.18 -0.16
C ASN A 24 -6.87 -21.89 1.22
N PHE A 25 -6.53 -20.77 1.88
CA PHE A 25 -7.08 -20.45 3.19
C PHE A 25 -8.08 -19.29 3.13
N HIS A 26 -9.08 -19.32 4.03
CA HIS A 26 -10.14 -18.31 4.11
C HIS A 26 -9.75 -17.21 5.09
N CYS A 27 -9.45 -16.01 4.58
CA CYS A 27 -9.21 -14.82 5.39
C CYS A 27 -10.20 -13.72 5.02
N GLU A 28 -11.13 -13.44 5.93
CA GLU A 28 -12.21 -12.45 5.76
C GLU A 28 -11.81 -11.05 6.25
N ASP A 29 -10.68 -10.93 6.96
CA ASP A 29 -10.33 -9.74 7.74
C ASP A 29 -8.87 -9.31 7.55
N ILE A 30 -8.34 -9.43 6.33
CA ILE A 30 -6.91 -9.18 6.04
C ILE A 30 -6.46 -7.76 6.40
N GLY A 31 -7.36 -6.77 6.33
CA GLY A 31 -7.09 -5.39 6.73
C GLY A 31 -6.79 -5.22 8.23
N LEU A 32 -7.11 -6.23 9.04
CA LEU A 32 -6.76 -6.28 10.46
C LEU A 32 -5.37 -6.89 10.74
N TYR A 33 -4.65 -7.36 9.71
CA TYR A 33 -3.38 -8.09 9.84
C TYR A 33 -2.39 -7.42 10.80
N THR A 34 -2.17 -6.11 10.66
CA THR A 34 -1.23 -5.40 11.54
C THR A 34 -1.77 -5.20 12.94
N PHE A 35 -3.07 -5.12 13.13
CA PHE A 35 -3.67 -4.79 14.42
C PHE A 35 -3.75 -5.98 15.38
N THR A 36 -3.78 -7.19 14.85
CA THR A 36 -3.84 -8.41 15.66
C THR A 36 -2.49 -8.85 16.21
N LYS A 37 -1.40 -8.48 15.56
CA LYS A 37 -0.04 -8.56 16.11
C LYS A 37 0.13 -7.68 17.36
N TYR A 38 -0.73 -6.66 17.51
CA TYR A 38 -0.70 -5.67 18.59
C TYR A 38 -2.05 -5.59 19.33
N HIS A 39 -2.72 -6.72 19.54
CA HIS A 39 -4.06 -6.80 20.16
C HIS A 39 -4.14 -6.23 21.58
N ASP A 40 -3.02 -6.20 22.31
CA ASP A 40 -2.92 -5.61 23.67
C ASP A 40 -2.18 -4.26 23.69
N PHE A 41 -1.88 -3.64 22.54
CA PHE A 41 -1.16 -2.37 22.51
C PHE A 41 -2.06 -1.20 22.91
N GLU A 42 -1.79 -0.64 24.09
CA GLU A 42 -2.18 0.72 24.43
C GLU A 42 -1.30 1.70 23.65
N TYR A 43 -1.87 2.48 22.74
CA TYR A 43 -1.15 3.57 22.09
C TYR A 43 -1.05 4.75 23.08
N ASN A 44 -0.04 4.71 23.95
CA ASN A 44 0.42 5.86 24.74
C ASN A 44 1.92 6.10 24.56
N HIS A 45 2.34 7.34 24.81
CA HIS A 45 3.71 7.83 24.62
C HIS A 45 4.81 6.83 25.02
N VAL A 46 5.52 6.39 23.98
CA VAL A 46 6.88 5.82 23.91
C VAL A 46 7.65 5.72 25.23
N SER A 47 8.01 4.48 25.59
CA SER A 47 9.25 4.12 26.30
C SER A 47 9.30 2.58 26.35
N LEU A 48 10.23 1.80 25.77
CA LEU A 48 11.58 2.01 25.29
C LEU A 48 11.84 0.95 24.20
N THR A 49 11.53 1.26 22.94
CA THR A 49 12.35 0.90 21.77
C THR A 49 11.69 1.49 20.53
N ASN A 50 12.52 2.03 19.65
CA ASN A 50 12.19 2.46 18.30
C ASN A 50 11.64 1.32 17.38
N LYS A 51 10.61 0.55 17.79
CA LYS A 51 10.28 -0.72 17.14
C LYS A 51 9.01 -0.78 16.30
N VAL A 52 8.04 0.14 16.42
CA VAL A 52 6.82 0.11 15.60
C VAL A 52 6.79 1.28 14.63
N SER A 53 7.20 1.01 13.39
CA SER A 53 7.10 1.96 12.28
C SER A 53 5.71 1.89 11.66
N TRP A 54 4.93 2.98 11.75
CA TRP A 54 3.59 3.07 11.13
C TRP A 54 3.64 2.86 9.61
N GLU A 55 4.70 3.35 8.97
CA GLU A 55 4.96 3.11 7.55
C GLU A 55 5.17 1.61 7.29
N GLU A 56 5.95 0.93 8.12
CA GLU A 56 6.18 -0.53 7.97
C GLU A 56 4.88 -1.30 8.19
N LEU A 57 4.04 -0.89 9.14
CA LEU A 57 2.73 -1.50 9.35
C LEU A 57 1.83 -1.30 8.14
N LEU A 58 1.70 -0.07 7.63
CA LEU A 58 0.88 0.19 6.46
C LEU A 58 1.38 -0.60 5.24
N TYR A 59 2.71 -0.66 5.09
CA TYR A 59 3.36 -1.49 4.09
C TYR A 59 2.99 -2.97 4.25
N GLU A 60 3.11 -3.55 5.44
CA GLU A 60 2.74 -4.95 5.70
C GLU A 60 1.28 -5.22 5.36
N THR A 61 0.35 -4.35 5.78
CA THR A 61 -1.09 -4.48 5.51
C THR A 61 -1.38 -4.43 4.01
N LEU A 62 -0.84 -3.43 3.29
CA LEU A 62 -1.03 -3.31 1.85
C LEU A 62 -0.39 -4.48 1.08
N ASP A 63 0.85 -4.86 1.44
CA ASP A 63 1.60 -5.96 0.82
C ASP A 63 0.82 -7.28 0.90
N VAL A 64 0.34 -7.59 2.10
CA VAL A 64 -0.43 -8.80 2.37
C VAL A 64 -1.80 -8.78 1.67
N THR A 65 -2.48 -7.63 1.65
CA THR A 65 -3.76 -7.49 0.95
C THR A 65 -3.58 -7.68 -0.57
N LEU A 66 -2.56 -7.04 -1.16
CA LEU A 66 -2.23 -7.18 -2.57
C LEU A 66 -1.82 -8.61 -2.94
N LEU A 67 -1.04 -9.27 -2.08
CA LEU A 67 -0.69 -10.68 -2.26
C LEU A 67 -1.93 -11.57 -2.28
N THR A 68 -2.88 -11.30 -1.40
CA THR A 68 -4.15 -12.04 -1.31
C THR A 68 -4.95 -11.85 -2.60
N LEU A 69 -5.11 -10.60 -3.06
CA LEU A 69 -5.78 -10.27 -4.33
C LEU A 69 -5.10 -10.93 -5.55
N LEU A 70 -3.76 -10.97 -5.58
CA LEU A 70 -2.99 -11.64 -6.64
C LEU A 70 -3.20 -13.16 -6.61
N SER A 71 -3.12 -13.78 -5.44
CA SER A 71 -3.27 -15.23 -5.28
C SER A 71 -4.68 -15.72 -5.66
N LYS A 72 -5.70 -14.91 -5.35
CA LYS A 72 -7.10 -15.16 -5.74
C LYS A 72 -7.38 -14.79 -7.20
N ARG A 73 -6.40 -14.22 -7.92
CA ARG A 73 -6.54 -13.71 -9.29
C ARG A 73 -7.64 -12.66 -9.43
N GLU A 74 -7.89 -11.89 -8.37
CA GLU A 74 -8.82 -10.75 -8.37
C GLU A 74 -8.17 -9.51 -8.99
N ILE A 75 -6.85 -9.40 -8.86
CA ILE A 75 -6.01 -8.48 -9.62
C ILE A 75 -4.92 -9.25 -10.37
N ILE A 76 -4.49 -8.70 -11.49
CA ILE A 76 -3.37 -9.21 -12.28
C ILE A 76 -2.35 -8.09 -12.38
N VAL A 77 -1.08 -8.39 -12.13
CA VAL A 77 0.02 -7.42 -12.27
C VAL A 77 0.94 -7.87 -13.40
N GLU A 78 1.07 -7.00 -14.40
CA GLU A 78 2.00 -7.14 -15.52
C GLU A 78 3.23 -6.27 -15.27
N VAL A 79 4.41 -6.87 -15.37
CA VAL A 79 5.70 -6.20 -15.34
C VAL A 79 6.12 -5.89 -16.78
N VAL A 80 6.27 -4.60 -17.07
CA VAL A 80 6.70 -4.12 -18.38
C VAL A 80 8.05 -3.45 -18.27
N ASN A 81 9.03 -3.97 -18.99
CA ASN A 81 10.35 -3.36 -19.12
C ASN A 81 10.41 -2.56 -20.42
N TYR A 82 10.99 -1.37 -20.33
CA TYR A 82 11.20 -0.46 -21.44
C TYR A 82 12.66 -0.07 -21.56
N ASN A 83 13.12 0.11 -22.78
CA ASN A 83 14.29 0.90 -23.09
C ASN A 83 13.82 2.26 -23.59
N GLU A 84 14.19 3.30 -22.85
CA GLU A 84 14.07 4.69 -23.26
C GLU A 84 15.40 5.13 -23.85
N ILE A 85 15.35 5.59 -25.09
CA ILE A 85 16.52 6.06 -25.84
C ILE A 85 16.34 7.56 -26.03
N PHE A 86 17.33 8.34 -25.63
CA PHE A 86 17.33 9.79 -25.80
C PHE A 86 18.46 10.20 -26.75
N TRP A 87 18.29 11.37 -27.37
CA TRP A 87 19.32 12.03 -28.18
C TRP A 87 19.96 11.09 -29.21
N SER A 88 19.15 10.52 -30.11
CA SER A 88 19.59 9.65 -31.21
C SER A 88 20.46 8.46 -30.79
N GLY A 89 20.26 7.91 -29.58
CA GLY A 89 20.95 6.70 -29.15
C GLY A 89 22.09 6.92 -28.17
N ILE A 90 22.46 8.17 -27.87
CA ILE A 90 23.55 8.51 -26.96
C ILE A 90 23.25 8.02 -25.54
N TYR A 91 22.00 8.22 -25.09
CA TYR A 91 21.58 7.80 -23.75
C TYR A 91 20.52 6.72 -23.84
N LYS A 92 20.74 5.61 -23.14
CA LYS A 92 19.79 4.49 -23.04
C LYS A 92 19.50 4.22 -21.58
N HIS A 93 18.24 4.30 -21.21
CA HIS A 93 17.75 4.03 -19.86
C HIS A 93 16.79 2.84 -19.86
N LYS A 94 17.06 1.86 -19.00
CA LYS A 94 16.12 0.78 -18.72
C LYS A 94 15.15 1.26 -17.65
N LYS A 95 13.85 1.12 -17.90
CA LYS A 95 12.79 1.41 -16.92
C LYS A 95 11.85 0.24 -16.79
N ARG A 96 11.30 0.07 -15.59
CA ARG A 96 10.28 -0.93 -15.29
C ARG A 96 9.01 -0.24 -14.82
N LYS A 97 7.88 -0.76 -15.28
CA LYS A 97 6.56 -0.38 -14.78
C LYS A 97 5.78 -1.62 -14.39
N PHE A 98 4.92 -1.43 -13.39
CA PHE A 98 3.95 -2.42 -12.95
C PHE A 98 2.58 -1.90 -13.35
N LEU A 99 1.89 -2.66 -14.18
CA LEU A 99 0.54 -2.36 -14.65
C LEU A 99 -0.43 -3.30 -13.93
N VAL A 100 -1.50 -2.74 -13.39
CA VAL A 100 -2.52 -3.48 -12.66
C VAL A 100 -3.76 -3.56 -13.52
N LYS A 101 -4.29 -4.78 -13.64
CA LYS A 101 -5.51 -5.10 -14.36
C LYS A 101 -6.48 -5.81 -13.42
N LYS A 102 -7.76 -5.69 -13.72
CA LYS A 102 -8.79 -6.45 -13.02
C LYS A 102 -8.72 -7.91 -13.47
N GLY A 103 -8.84 -8.83 -12.51
CA GLY A 103 -8.93 -10.26 -12.77
C GLY A 103 -10.33 -10.73 -13.16
N VAL A 104 -10.55 -12.04 -13.16
CA VAL A 104 -11.71 -12.69 -13.79
C VAL A 104 -12.88 -12.90 -12.83
N ASP A 105 -12.64 -13.03 -11.52
CA ASP A 105 -13.68 -13.42 -10.56
C ASP A 105 -13.44 -12.76 -9.20
N ILE A 106 -14.41 -11.99 -8.68
CA ILE A 106 -14.35 -11.42 -7.32
C ILE A 106 -15.25 -12.28 -6.44
N LYS A 107 -14.66 -13.21 -5.69
CA LYS A 107 -15.39 -14.27 -4.98
C LYS A 107 -15.47 -14.04 -3.47
N GLU A 108 -15.77 -12.81 -3.06
CA GLU A 108 -15.76 -12.35 -1.66
C GLU A 108 -14.37 -11.87 -1.19
N ALA A 109 -14.19 -10.55 -1.31
CA ALA A 109 -13.10 -9.80 -0.73
C ALA A 109 -13.51 -9.21 0.63
N ASP A 110 -12.55 -9.08 1.55
CA ASP A 110 -12.70 -8.33 2.80
C ASP A 110 -12.92 -6.82 2.52
N PHE A 111 -13.20 -6.03 3.55
CA PHE A 111 -13.49 -4.59 3.39
C PHE A 111 -12.34 -3.82 2.74
N PHE A 112 -11.13 -4.11 3.15
CA PHE A 112 -9.98 -3.37 2.66
C PHE A 112 -9.62 -3.81 1.23
N SER A 113 -9.66 -5.12 0.94
CA SER A 113 -9.56 -5.62 -0.43
C SER A 113 -10.63 -5.03 -1.36
N LYS A 114 -11.89 -4.92 -0.90
CA LYS A 114 -12.96 -4.26 -1.65
C LYS A 114 -12.65 -2.80 -1.96
N LEU A 115 -12.08 -2.05 -1.01
CA LEU A 115 -11.64 -0.68 -1.27
C LEU A 115 -10.56 -0.61 -2.34
N ILE A 116 -9.56 -1.49 -2.29
CA ILE A 116 -8.52 -1.57 -3.33
C ILE A 116 -9.13 -1.88 -4.71
N LEU A 117 -10.04 -2.85 -4.79
CA LEU A 117 -10.73 -3.23 -6.03
C LEU A 117 -11.63 -2.09 -6.56
N ASN A 118 -12.27 -1.34 -5.66
CA ASN A 118 -13.07 -0.17 -6.03
C ASN A 118 -12.19 0.97 -6.57
N ALA A 119 -11.06 1.26 -5.92
CA ALA A 119 -10.07 2.23 -6.39
C ALA A 119 -9.54 1.84 -7.79
N LEU A 120 -9.20 0.56 -7.99
CA LEU A 120 -8.80 0.05 -9.31
C LEU A 120 -9.92 0.23 -10.36
N THR A 121 -11.16 -0.11 -10.01
CA THR A 121 -12.31 0.04 -10.91
C THR A 121 -12.55 1.51 -11.28
N LYS A 122 -12.41 2.42 -10.31
CA LYS A 122 -12.51 3.87 -10.51
C LYS A 122 -11.42 4.36 -11.48
N LEU A 123 -10.17 3.92 -11.29
CA LEU A 123 -9.05 4.26 -12.17
C LEU A 123 -9.22 3.73 -13.58
N LEU A 124 -9.63 2.47 -13.74
CA LEU A 124 -9.87 1.87 -15.06
C LEU A 124 -10.95 2.61 -15.85
N LYS A 125 -12.02 3.06 -15.17
CA LYS A 125 -13.06 3.90 -15.81
C LYS A 125 -12.52 5.25 -16.26
N ARG A 126 -11.59 5.84 -15.52
CA ARG A 126 -11.00 7.17 -15.81
C ARG A 126 -9.96 7.13 -16.92
N ILE A 127 -9.13 6.07 -16.97
CA ILE A 127 -7.91 6.02 -17.79
C ILE A 127 -8.10 5.16 -19.06
N GLN A 128 -9.12 4.27 -19.11
CA GLN A 128 -9.49 3.40 -20.25
C GLN A 128 -8.40 2.45 -20.80
N GLU A 129 -7.19 2.43 -20.26
CA GLU A 129 -6.08 1.59 -20.74
C GLU A 129 -5.55 0.63 -19.66
N GLU A 130 -4.42 0.98 -19.05
CA GLU A 130 -3.66 0.15 -18.11
C GLU A 130 -3.33 1.02 -16.89
N VAL A 131 -3.74 0.60 -15.70
CA VAL A 131 -3.52 1.40 -14.47
C VAL A 131 -2.10 1.16 -13.97
N LEU A 132 -1.34 2.23 -13.74
CA LEU A 132 -0.02 2.07 -13.14
C LEU A 132 -0.17 1.74 -11.66
N PHE A 133 0.63 0.81 -11.15
CA PHE A 133 0.56 0.38 -9.76
C PHE A 133 0.67 1.53 -8.76
N HIS A 134 1.50 2.53 -9.04
CA HIS A 134 1.62 3.70 -8.15
C HIS A 134 0.38 4.61 -8.17
N GLU A 135 -0.35 4.67 -9.29
CA GLU A 135 -1.63 5.39 -9.37
C GLU A 135 -2.67 4.67 -8.52
N LEU A 136 -2.70 3.33 -8.55
CA LEU A 136 -3.57 2.55 -7.67
C LEU A 136 -3.32 2.84 -6.19
N ILE A 137 -2.07 2.76 -5.74
CA ILE A 137 -1.74 3.06 -4.33
C ILE A 137 -2.10 4.50 -3.99
N THR A 138 -1.83 5.46 -4.87
CA THR A 138 -2.16 6.87 -4.64
C THR A 138 -3.67 7.10 -4.55
N GLU A 139 -4.46 6.43 -5.39
CA GLU A 139 -5.92 6.50 -5.35
C GLU A 139 -6.47 5.86 -4.06
N ILE A 140 -5.89 4.76 -3.58
CA ILE A 140 -6.25 4.17 -2.28
C ILE A 140 -6.00 5.17 -1.14
N PHE A 141 -4.86 5.88 -1.16
CA PHE A 141 -4.62 6.97 -0.20
C PHE A 141 -5.68 8.07 -0.30
N ASN A 142 -6.01 8.50 -1.52
CA ASN A 142 -7.01 9.54 -1.75
C ASN A 142 -8.42 9.13 -1.27
N ASP A 143 -8.80 7.88 -1.47
CA ASP A 143 -10.13 7.37 -1.09
C ASP A 143 -10.26 7.18 0.44
N ILE A 144 -9.15 6.93 1.16
CA ILE A 144 -9.18 6.65 2.61
C ILE A 144 -8.94 7.89 3.45
N ILE A 145 -7.94 8.71 3.12
CA ILE A 145 -7.58 9.91 3.90
C ILE A 145 -7.74 11.21 3.11
N GLY A 146 -8.27 11.17 1.89
CA GLY A 146 -8.47 12.38 1.09
C GLY A 146 -7.25 12.81 0.26
N GLN A 147 -7.52 13.46 -0.87
CA GLN A 147 -6.51 13.87 -1.84
C GLN A 147 -5.72 15.11 -1.40
N TYR A 148 -6.37 16.06 -0.72
CA TYR A 148 -5.81 17.37 -0.36
C TYR A 148 -5.59 17.55 1.14
N GLU A 149 -5.87 16.51 1.92
CA GLU A 149 -5.76 16.57 3.37
C GLU A 149 -4.30 16.40 3.79
N ARG A 150 -3.87 17.25 4.73
CA ARG A 150 -2.52 17.23 5.29
C ARG A 150 -2.56 16.60 6.67
N TYR A 151 -1.70 15.62 6.90
CA TYR A 151 -1.64 14.86 8.14
C TYR A 151 -0.23 14.83 8.71
N LEU A 152 -0.10 14.94 10.04
CA LEU A 152 1.19 14.78 10.71
C LEU A 152 1.74 13.35 10.57
N LYS A 153 0.87 12.34 10.42
CA LYS A 153 1.28 10.94 10.23
C LYS A 153 0.32 10.26 9.24
N PRO A 154 0.47 10.44 7.92
CA PRO A 154 -0.46 9.89 6.93
C PRO A 154 -0.61 8.37 7.05
N ASP A 155 0.48 7.63 7.29
CA ASP A 155 0.43 6.17 7.44
C ASP A 155 -0.42 5.73 8.63
N LYS A 156 -0.27 6.44 9.75
CA LYS A 156 -1.10 6.21 10.95
C LYS A 156 -2.57 6.45 10.63
N ASN A 157 -2.90 7.57 9.96
CA ASN A 157 -4.29 7.90 9.63
C ASN A 157 -4.90 6.89 8.67
N MET A 158 -4.16 6.44 7.65
CA MET A 158 -4.57 5.35 6.76
C MET A 158 -4.96 4.11 7.55
N LEU A 159 -4.07 3.65 8.43
CA LEU A 159 -4.30 2.47 9.26
C LEU A 159 -5.51 2.66 10.18
N LEU A 160 -5.66 3.80 10.85
CA LEU A 160 -6.80 4.08 11.71
C LEU A 160 -8.12 4.11 10.94
N GLN A 161 -8.15 4.68 9.73
CA GLN A 161 -9.34 4.67 8.89
C GLN A 161 -9.67 3.26 8.41
N ILE A 162 -8.67 2.45 8.05
CA ILE A 162 -8.87 1.03 7.76
C ILE A 162 -9.52 0.36 8.97
N LEU A 163 -8.97 0.50 10.17
CA LEU A 163 -9.53 -0.08 11.39
C LEU A 163 -10.97 0.37 11.66
N ASN A 164 -11.27 1.65 11.43
CA ASN A 164 -12.61 2.21 11.59
C ASN A 164 -13.66 1.56 10.66
N LEU A 165 -13.25 1.06 9.49
CA LEU A 165 -14.17 0.30 8.62
C LEU A 165 -14.58 -1.03 9.25
N TYR A 166 -13.64 -1.68 9.94
CA TYR A 166 -13.86 -2.98 10.57
C TYR A 166 -14.66 -2.86 11.87
N THR A 167 -14.38 -1.85 12.70
CA THR A 167 -15.09 -1.63 13.98
C THR A 167 -16.57 -1.28 13.77
N LYS A 168 -16.92 -0.65 12.64
CA LYS A 168 -18.31 -0.38 12.26
C LYS A 168 -19.11 -1.65 11.91
N LYS A 169 -18.43 -2.72 11.51
CA LYS A 169 -19.07 -3.98 11.14
C LYS A 169 -19.08 -4.98 12.28
N TYR A 170 -17.97 -5.09 12.98
CA TYR A 170 -17.73 -6.17 13.93
C TYR A 170 -17.91 -5.66 15.35
N GLU A 171 -18.99 -6.07 16.00
CA GLU A 171 -19.28 -5.71 17.40
C GLU A 171 -18.21 -6.24 18.38
N TRP A 172 -17.55 -7.33 17.99
CA TRP A 172 -16.44 -7.95 18.72
C TRP A 172 -15.10 -7.19 18.62
N LEU A 173 -15.04 -6.16 17.77
CA LEU A 173 -13.88 -5.29 17.58
C LEU A 173 -14.24 -3.86 17.96
N ARG A 174 -13.62 -3.34 19.01
CA ARG A 174 -13.84 -1.97 19.49
C ARG A 174 -12.58 -1.15 19.41
N PHE A 175 -12.77 0.12 19.14
CA PHE A 175 -11.71 1.11 19.12
C PHE A 175 -12.07 2.23 20.09
N LYS A 176 -11.22 2.43 21.11
CA LYS A 176 -11.36 3.51 22.07
C LYS A 176 -10.27 4.54 21.81
N GLU A 177 -10.70 5.79 21.63
CA GLU A 177 -9.81 6.95 21.61
C GLU A 177 -9.98 7.70 22.93
N ASP A 178 -8.98 7.66 23.81
CA ASP A 178 -8.97 8.45 25.03
C ASP A 178 -8.31 9.80 24.74
N PHE A 179 -9.08 10.89 24.86
CA PHE A 179 -8.57 12.24 24.79
C PHE A 179 -8.03 12.66 26.16
N ASN A 180 -6.73 12.95 26.28
CA ASN A 180 -6.20 13.56 27.49
C ASN A 180 -6.63 15.04 27.55
N MET A 181 -7.27 15.47 28.66
CA MET A 181 -7.75 16.86 28.85
C MET A 181 -6.64 17.94 28.80
N PHE A 182 -5.36 17.58 28.86
CA PHE A 182 -4.23 18.52 28.99
C PHE A 182 -3.20 18.50 27.84
N GLY A 183 -3.54 17.97 26.65
CA GLY A 183 -2.66 18.07 25.48
C GLY A 183 -3.23 17.46 24.19
N PRO A 184 -2.61 17.68 23.02
CA PRO A 184 -3.09 17.24 21.70
C PRO A 184 -2.93 15.72 21.43
N LEU A 185 -2.93 14.90 22.48
CA LEU A 185 -2.43 13.53 22.44
C LEU A 185 -3.54 12.55 22.75
N SER A 186 -4.16 12.02 21.69
CA SER A 186 -5.12 10.92 21.77
C SER A 186 -4.43 9.59 22.04
N LYS A 187 -4.92 8.83 23.01
CA LYS A 187 -4.54 7.44 23.25
C LYS A 187 -5.48 6.53 22.45
N TYR A 188 -4.96 5.50 21.81
CA TYR A 188 -5.79 4.54 21.07
C TYR A 188 -5.71 3.16 21.71
N LYS A 189 -6.84 2.48 21.86
CA LYS A 189 -6.90 1.11 22.35
C LYS A 189 -7.80 0.29 21.43
N ILE A 190 -7.26 -0.83 20.96
CA ILE A 190 -8.02 -1.82 20.20
C ILE A 190 -8.44 -2.89 21.20
N GLU A 191 -9.73 -3.17 21.28
CA GLU A 191 -10.27 -4.25 22.10
C GLU A 191 -10.87 -5.30 21.17
N ILE A 192 -10.33 -6.51 21.20
CA ILE A 192 -10.82 -7.67 20.47
C ILE A 192 -11.39 -8.64 21.50
N GLU A 193 -12.63 -9.11 21.31
CA GLU A 193 -13.17 -10.16 22.15
C GLU A 193 -12.28 -11.41 22.12
N THR A 194 -11.95 -11.93 23.30
CA THR A 194 -10.93 -12.99 23.49
C THR A 194 -11.14 -14.21 22.60
N ILE A 195 -12.40 -14.57 22.32
CA ILE A 195 -12.75 -15.74 21.50
C ILE A 195 -12.30 -15.61 20.04
N TYR A 196 -12.12 -14.38 19.53
CA TYR A 196 -11.70 -14.13 18.14
C TYR A 196 -10.18 -14.02 17.98
N ILE A 197 -9.43 -13.80 19.06
CA ILE A 197 -7.96 -13.67 19.02
C ILE A 197 -7.30 -14.92 18.41
N PRO A 198 -7.62 -16.17 18.82
CA PRO A 198 -7.01 -17.36 18.24
C PRO A 198 -7.30 -17.51 16.75
N LYS A 199 -8.55 -17.23 16.32
CA LYS A 199 -8.96 -17.30 14.91
C LYS A 199 -8.13 -16.35 14.05
N LEU A 200 -8.03 -15.10 14.47
CA LEU A 200 -7.27 -14.08 13.76
C LEU A 200 -5.77 -14.43 13.71
N LYS A 201 -5.22 -14.91 14.82
CA LYS A 201 -3.82 -15.32 14.89
C LYS A 201 -3.51 -16.44 13.89
N MET A 202 -4.34 -17.49 13.86
CA MET A 202 -4.15 -18.61 12.91
C MET A 202 -4.20 -18.12 11.46
N GLN A 203 -5.19 -17.29 11.10
CA GLN A 203 -5.28 -16.73 9.75
C GLN A 203 -4.04 -15.95 9.36
N PHE A 204 -3.47 -15.14 10.26
CA PHE A 204 -2.31 -14.31 9.92
C PHE A 204 -0.99 -15.09 9.92
N ASP A 205 -0.87 -16.15 10.70
CA ASP A 205 0.27 -17.07 10.62
C ASP A 205 0.29 -17.81 9.26
N ASP A 206 -0.87 -18.22 8.75
CA ASP A 206 -1.02 -18.83 7.42
C ASP A 206 -0.62 -17.86 6.30
N VAL A 207 -1.16 -16.64 6.34
CA VAL A 207 -0.83 -15.55 5.42
C VAL A 207 0.67 -15.25 5.42
N ARG A 208 1.27 -15.14 6.60
CA ARG A 208 2.70 -14.83 6.76
C ARG A 208 3.57 -15.94 6.18
N THR A 209 3.21 -17.19 6.42
CA THR A 209 3.89 -18.36 5.86
C THR A 209 3.80 -18.34 4.34
N PHE A 210 2.61 -18.14 3.79
CA PHE A 210 2.40 -18.03 2.36
C PHE A 210 3.17 -16.88 1.72
N ARG A 211 3.23 -15.71 2.38
CA ARG A 211 4.02 -14.56 1.93
C ARG A 211 5.51 -14.90 1.82
N ASN A 212 6.06 -15.60 2.81
CA ASN A 212 7.46 -16.00 2.78
C ASN A 212 7.74 -17.00 1.65
N THR A 213 6.82 -17.94 1.42
CA THR A 213 6.91 -18.90 0.31
C THR A 213 6.83 -18.19 -1.04
N SER A 214 5.83 -17.31 -1.23
CA SER A 214 5.63 -16.53 -2.47
C SER A 214 6.81 -15.63 -2.79
N LEU A 215 7.56 -15.17 -1.78
CA LEU A 215 8.76 -14.36 -2.00
C LEU A 215 9.94 -15.18 -2.52
N LYS A 216 10.03 -16.46 -2.14
CA LYS A 216 11.19 -17.30 -2.42
C LYS A 216 11.26 -17.62 -3.91
N GLY A 217 12.23 -17.03 -4.60
CA GLY A 217 12.44 -17.24 -6.04
C GLY A 217 11.57 -16.36 -6.95
N ASN A 218 10.65 -15.56 -6.42
CA ASN A 218 9.80 -14.67 -7.21
C ASN A 218 10.38 -13.24 -7.28
N ALA A 219 11.37 -13.05 -8.15
CA ALA A 219 12.01 -11.76 -8.34
C ALA A 219 11.05 -10.63 -8.78
N PRO A 220 10.08 -10.85 -9.69
CA PRO A 220 9.07 -9.85 -10.04
C PRO A 220 8.25 -9.38 -8.84
N TYR A 221 7.77 -10.31 -8.00
CA TYR A 221 7.01 -9.96 -6.80
C TYR A 221 7.87 -9.22 -5.77
N ALA A 222 9.12 -9.64 -5.56
CA ALA A 222 10.04 -8.93 -4.67
C ALA A 222 10.25 -7.46 -5.08
N GLN A 223 10.25 -7.16 -6.38
CA GLN A 223 10.38 -5.79 -6.88
C GLN A 223 9.07 -5.01 -6.78
N LEU A 224 7.92 -5.63 -7.03
CA LEU A 224 6.62 -5.01 -6.77
C LEU A 224 6.53 -4.56 -5.30
N ARG A 225 6.99 -5.40 -4.37
CA ARG A 225 7.06 -5.09 -2.93
C ARG A 225 7.95 -3.89 -2.63
N ARG A 226 9.13 -3.79 -3.25
CA ARG A 226 9.98 -2.59 -3.12
C ARG A 226 9.25 -1.37 -3.66
N ARG A 227 8.61 -1.50 -4.83
CA ARG A 227 7.84 -0.42 -5.43
C ARG A 227 6.70 0.05 -4.54
N LEU A 228 5.99 -0.86 -3.87
CA LEU A 228 4.96 -0.52 -2.90
C LEU A 228 5.53 0.35 -1.78
N ARG A 229 6.66 -0.04 -1.19
CA ARG A 229 7.34 0.74 -0.14
C ARG A 229 7.68 2.15 -0.63
N ASP A 230 8.28 2.27 -1.81
CA ASP A 230 8.63 3.58 -2.38
C ASP A 230 7.40 4.48 -2.57
N VAL A 231 6.28 3.91 -3.01
CA VAL A 231 5.05 4.66 -3.27
C VAL A 231 4.33 5.04 -1.97
N ILE A 232 4.38 4.20 -0.94
CA ILE A 232 3.89 4.55 0.40
C ILE A 232 4.70 5.72 0.94
N ALA A 233 6.03 5.63 0.96
CA ALA A 233 6.91 6.68 1.44
C ALA A 233 6.66 8.02 0.70
N PHE A 234 6.48 7.96 -0.62
CA PHE A 234 6.11 9.13 -1.42
C PHE A 234 4.76 9.73 -1.01
N ASN A 235 3.72 8.90 -0.89
CA ASN A 235 2.38 9.37 -0.53
C ASN A 235 2.34 9.95 0.89
N SER A 236 3.10 9.38 1.81
CA SER A 236 3.22 9.87 3.18
C SER A 236 4.03 11.16 3.25
N THR A 237 5.07 11.32 2.42
CA THR A 237 5.82 12.57 2.34
C THR A 237 4.96 13.71 1.80
N ILE A 238 4.23 13.50 0.70
CA ILE A 238 3.39 14.55 0.08
C ILE A 238 2.27 15.02 1.00
N ARG A 239 1.70 14.11 1.81
CA ARG A 239 0.61 14.44 2.73
C ARG A 239 1.09 14.85 4.12
N TYR A 240 2.39 14.83 4.37
CA TYR A 240 2.94 15.26 5.64
C TYR A 240 2.76 16.77 5.81
N SER A 241 2.12 17.20 6.90
CA SER A 241 2.05 18.61 7.26
C SER A 241 3.28 19.00 8.09
N LEU A 242 4.08 19.94 7.61
CA LEU A 242 5.01 20.66 8.46
C LEU A 242 4.18 21.64 9.30
N TYR A 243 3.92 21.28 10.55
CA TYR A 243 3.60 22.27 11.57
C TYR A 243 4.86 23.15 11.79
N SER A 244 5.05 24.16 10.96
CA SER A 244 5.62 25.46 11.37
C SER A 244 5.35 26.53 10.31
N GLU A 245 4.26 27.28 10.49
CA GLU A 245 4.36 28.72 10.27
C GLU A 245 5.37 29.25 11.29
N GLY A 246 6.65 29.33 10.91
CA GLY A 246 7.66 29.92 11.80
C GLY A 246 9.14 29.63 11.51
N ASP A 247 9.50 28.67 10.65
CA ASP A 247 10.92 28.39 10.42
C ASP A 247 11.25 28.19 8.93
N THR A 248 11.51 29.32 8.25
CA THR A 248 11.94 29.43 6.86
C THR A 248 13.39 28.97 6.64
N ARG A 249 13.77 27.80 7.14
CA ARG A 249 15.14 27.25 6.96
C ARG A 249 15.23 25.86 6.32
N TYR A 250 14.11 25.19 6.04
CA TYR A 250 14.12 23.92 5.29
C TYR A 250 13.26 23.97 4.02
N ASN A 251 13.23 25.14 3.39
CA ASN A 251 12.69 25.30 2.04
C ASN A 251 13.73 24.87 0.99
N ASN A 252 14.17 23.62 1.07
CA ASN A 252 14.86 23.00 -0.06
C ASN A 252 13.82 22.17 -0.79
N GLY A 253 13.39 22.68 -1.94
CA GLY A 253 12.52 21.98 -2.87
C GLY A 253 13.10 20.60 -3.20
N PHE A 254 12.61 19.58 -2.50
CA PHE A 254 12.83 18.20 -2.88
C PHE A 254 11.91 17.89 -4.06
N ASN A 255 12.42 18.07 -5.27
CA ASN A 255 11.87 17.43 -6.46
C ASN A 255 12.04 15.91 -6.31
N PHE A 256 11.13 15.26 -5.59
CA PHE A 256 11.02 13.81 -5.59
C PHE A 256 10.40 13.38 -6.92
N VAL A 257 11.26 13.14 -7.92
CA VAL A 257 10.93 12.23 -9.00
C VAL A 257 10.72 10.87 -8.34
N ILE A 258 9.49 10.34 -8.39
CA ILE A 258 9.24 8.95 -7.99
C ILE A 258 10.30 8.10 -8.71
N PRO A 259 11.22 7.41 -8.02
CA PRO A 259 12.29 6.68 -8.69
C PRO A 259 11.64 5.68 -9.64
N THR A 260 11.80 5.87 -10.94
CA THR A 260 11.34 4.91 -11.95
C THR A 260 12.38 3.81 -12.20
N ASN A 261 13.41 3.75 -11.35
CA ASN A 261 14.60 2.94 -11.53
C ASN A 261 14.46 1.65 -10.73
N TYR A 262 14.29 0.52 -11.43
CA TYR A 262 14.95 -0.79 -11.24
C TYR A 262 14.59 -1.72 -12.42
#